data_AF-A0A523RJ71-F1
#
_entry.id   AF-A0A523RJ71-F1
#
_cell.length_a   1.000
_cell.length_b   1.000
_cell.length_c   1.000
_cell.angle_alpha   90.00
_cell.angle_beta   90.00
_cell.angle_gamma   90.00
#
_symmetry.space_group_name_H-M   'P 1'
#
loop_
_entity.id
_entity.type
_entity.pdbx_description
1 polymer ?
#
loop_
_entity_poly.entity_id
_entity_poly.type
_entity_poly.pdbx_seq_one_letter_code
_entity_poly.pdbx_strand_id
1 'polypeptide(L)'
;MNLKILVFISLLYSSQAFSYNFAGIANQILYTFETNKIRSNFGRELYAEIAKITNDFTENLTFEALEKYVDRSYLDYMSTEMIKNNSNTYVALIWPVTVGHDQTITRIFNKYCNIISSKRILLNDQGAKNFLAQIPSKASHPQGVDLWFQKPYSNYNPMRVYLLECKKNNTDYNQMKGYLTKIFNNNRAYIEQFERLYGKRAVENLYVTTKCKREIRETVKLGYAMHINDTHEETIHLGNIVFNENSIKCLKFSDSSKVKLLKRYNEYIPLLIEKLGNNIDKIVVYNSAVLSAYGLRDCGDIDFLHDPRISIPRNLHPQLSNQNQFFKRNYVILEDKEGKHYILEDIPHAFANVNLDASNLFKLKISIDELLYNPTYNFYFHGIKYATLEFMHYFKKKRGRAKDLQDVKLIEDHFLGRYN
;
A
#
# COMPACT_ATOMS: atom_id res chain seq x y z
N MET A 1 -2.65 30.94 0.17
CA MET A 1 -3.73 30.28 -0.61
C MET A 1 -5.06 30.63 0.06
N ASN A 2 -6.00 31.25 -0.67
CA ASN A 2 -7.17 31.91 -0.08
C ASN A 2 -8.20 30.89 0.47
N LEU A 3 -8.67 31.11 1.70
CA LEU A 3 -9.70 30.31 2.39
C LEU A 3 -10.99 30.12 1.57
N LYS A 4 -11.27 31.01 0.61
CA LYS A 4 -12.41 30.91 -0.32
C LYS A 4 -12.31 29.76 -1.33
N ILE A 5 -11.09 29.33 -1.70
CA ILE A 5 -10.88 28.16 -2.56
C ILE A 5 -11.22 26.87 -1.80
N LEU A 6 -10.88 26.81 -0.50
CA LEU A 6 -11.18 25.66 0.37
C LEU A 6 -12.68 25.44 0.60
N VAL A 7 -13.50 26.51 0.63
CA VAL A 7 -14.96 26.40 0.82
C VAL A 7 -15.69 26.00 -0.46
N PHE A 8 -15.22 26.43 -1.63
CA PHE A 8 -15.76 25.97 -2.92
C PHE A 8 -15.49 24.46 -3.13
N ILE A 9 -14.38 23.96 -2.55
CA ILE A 9 -13.99 22.54 -2.58
C ILE A 9 -14.92 21.66 -1.73
N SER A 10 -15.50 22.09 -0.60
CA SER A 10 -16.41 21.20 0.16
C SER A 10 -17.78 21.00 -0.49
N LEU A 11 -18.24 21.97 -1.28
CA LEU A 11 -19.57 21.97 -1.91
C LEU A 11 -19.64 21.13 -3.20
N LEU A 12 -18.50 20.85 -3.85
CA LEU A 12 -18.43 19.98 -5.03
C LEU A 12 -18.37 18.48 -4.70
N TYR A 13 -18.15 18.11 -3.42
CA TYR A 13 -17.89 16.72 -3.01
C TYR A 13 -19.12 15.99 -2.46
N SER A 14 -20.29 16.64 -2.46
CA SER A 14 -21.55 15.94 -2.24
C SER A 14 -22.11 15.43 -3.57
N SER A 15 -21.83 14.16 -3.84
CA SER A 15 -22.48 13.30 -4.84
C SER A 15 -22.28 13.66 -6.33
N GLN A 16 -21.59 12.74 -7.03
CA GLN A 16 -21.45 12.58 -8.49
C GLN A 16 -20.32 13.34 -9.19
N ALA A 17 -19.65 12.62 -10.10
CA ALA A 17 -18.58 12.99 -11.03
C ALA A 17 -17.17 13.10 -10.43
N PHE A 18 -16.36 12.04 -10.61
CA PHE A 18 -14.96 12.05 -11.07
C PHE A 18 -14.34 10.67 -10.79
N SER A 19 -14.85 9.61 -11.42
CA SER A 19 -14.40 8.25 -11.11
C SER A 19 -12.99 7.90 -11.61
N TYR A 20 -12.31 8.77 -12.36
CA TYR A 20 -10.96 8.52 -12.90
C TYR A 20 -10.05 9.75 -12.99
N ASN A 21 -10.43 10.86 -12.36
CA ASN A 21 -9.70 12.11 -12.53
C ASN A 21 -8.49 12.17 -11.58
N PHE A 22 -7.29 11.92 -12.11
CA PHE A 22 -6.05 12.00 -11.32
C PHE A 22 -5.73 13.43 -10.86
N ALA A 23 -6.16 14.47 -11.58
CA ALA A 23 -6.04 15.84 -11.10
C ALA A 23 -6.89 16.04 -9.84
N GLY A 24 -8.18 15.67 -9.88
CA GLY A 24 -9.08 15.75 -8.74
C GLY A 24 -8.54 15.00 -7.51
N ILE A 25 -7.91 13.83 -7.71
CA ILE A 25 -7.27 13.05 -6.64
C ILE A 25 -6.05 13.78 -6.06
N ALA A 26 -5.17 14.35 -6.88
CA ALA A 26 -4.05 15.16 -6.41
C ALA A 26 -4.51 16.34 -5.54
N ASN A 27 -5.58 17.02 -5.95
CA ASN A 27 -6.18 18.10 -5.18
C ASN A 27 -6.77 17.60 -3.84
N GLN A 28 -7.45 16.45 -3.84
CA GLN A 28 -7.99 15.83 -2.63
C GLN A 28 -6.88 15.42 -1.64
N ILE A 29 -5.75 14.92 -2.15
CA ILE A 29 -4.58 14.58 -1.34
C ILE A 29 -4.03 15.84 -0.67
N LEU A 30 -3.78 16.92 -1.44
CA LEU A 30 -3.31 18.19 -0.88
C LEU A 30 -4.29 18.73 0.18
N TYR A 31 -5.59 18.74 -0.13
CA TYR A 31 -6.62 19.16 0.81
C TYR A 31 -6.56 18.36 2.12
N THR A 32 -6.42 17.04 2.03
CA THR A 32 -6.30 16.15 3.19
C THR A 32 -5.05 16.48 4.02
N PHE A 33 -3.92 16.75 3.35
CA PHE A 33 -2.66 17.08 4.01
C PHE A 33 -2.74 18.42 4.76
N GLU A 34 -3.28 19.46 4.12
CA GLU A 34 -3.40 20.79 4.71
C GLU A 34 -4.42 20.82 5.87
N THR A 35 -5.60 20.23 5.66
CA THR A 35 -6.67 20.22 6.68
C THR A 35 -6.26 19.46 7.94
N ASN A 36 -5.58 18.32 7.78
CA ASN A 36 -5.08 17.53 8.90
C ASN A 36 -3.72 18.03 9.41
N LYS A 37 -3.13 19.08 8.82
CA LYS A 37 -1.79 19.59 9.18
C LYS A 37 -0.71 18.50 9.14
N ILE A 38 -0.76 17.62 8.14
CA ILE A 38 0.23 16.57 7.89
C ILE A 38 1.60 17.23 7.62
N ARG A 39 2.60 16.90 8.45
CA ARG A 39 3.98 17.41 8.34
C ARG A 39 4.80 16.59 7.35
N SER A 40 4.33 16.52 6.12
CA SER A 40 5.07 15.93 5.00
C SER A 40 4.97 16.84 3.78
N ASN A 41 6.07 16.99 3.04
CA ASN A 41 6.08 17.76 1.79
C ASN A 41 5.49 16.97 0.62
N PHE A 42 5.37 15.64 0.75
CA PHE A 42 4.97 14.74 -0.33
C PHE A 42 3.66 15.16 -1.02
N GLY A 43 2.62 15.51 -0.26
CA GLY A 43 1.34 15.93 -0.83
C GLY A 43 1.42 17.25 -1.61
N ARG A 44 2.28 18.19 -1.17
CA ARG A 44 2.51 19.45 -1.89
C ARG A 44 3.33 19.24 -3.14
N GLU A 45 4.36 18.41 -3.08
CA GLU A 45 5.20 18.05 -4.23
C GLU A 45 4.38 17.33 -5.29
N LEU A 46 3.58 16.33 -4.90
CA LEU A 46 2.66 15.62 -5.80
C LEU A 46 1.69 16.59 -6.48
N TYR A 47 1.04 17.47 -5.72
CA TYR A 47 0.15 18.48 -6.28
C TYR A 47 0.87 19.41 -7.25
N ALA A 48 2.09 19.86 -6.91
CA ALA A 48 2.88 20.73 -7.76
C ALA A 48 3.27 20.06 -9.08
N GLU A 49 3.55 18.75 -9.10
CA GLU A 49 3.80 18.01 -10.35
C GLU A 49 2.56 18.03 -11.27
N ILE A 50 1.36 17.84 -10.72
CA ILE A 50 0.12 17.91 -11.51
C ILE A 50 -0.18 19.34 -11.96
N ALA A 51 0.08 20.34 -11.11
CA ALA A 51 -0.13 21.75 -11.43
C ALA A 51 0.75 22.26 -12.58
N LYS A 52 1.86 21.57 -12.91
CA LYS A 52 2.65 21.86 -14.12
C LYS A 52 1.92 21.47 -15.42
N ILE A 53 0.94 20.58 -15.34
CA ILE A 53 0.23 19.99 -16.49
C ILE A 53 -1.12 20.67 -16.69
N THR A 54 -1.87 20.91 -15.62
CA THR A 54 -3.18 21.57 -15.68
C THR A 54 -3.37 22.56 -14.55
N ASN A 55 -4.12 23.63 -14.84
CA ASN A 55 -4.63 24.57 -13.83
C ASN A 55 -6.09 24.27 -13.45
N ASP A 56 -6.75 23.33 -14.14
CA ASP A 56 -8.12 22.90 -13.87
C ASP A 56 -8.13 21.49 -13.29
N PHE A 57 -8.22 21.40 -11.97
CA PHE A 57 -8.25 20.13 -11.25
C PHE A 57 -9.59 19.38 -11.38
N THR A 58 -10.55 19.91 -12.14
CA THR A 58 -11.77 19.22 -12.57
C THR A 58 -11.61 18.54 -13.93
N GLU A 59 -10.53 18.82 -14.66
CA GLU A 59 -10.21 18.16 -15.92
C GLU A 59 -9.99 16.66 -15.73
N ASN A 60 -10.61 15.83 -16.57
CA ASN A 60 -10.48 14.37 -16.48
C ASN A 60 -9.12 13.87 -17.03
N LEU A 61 -8.05 14.10 -16.28
CA LEU A 61 -6.72 13.57 -16.61
C LEU A 61 -6.61 12.10 -16.22
N THR A 62 -6.42 11.24 -17.22
CA THR A 62 -6.27 9.79 -17.03
C THR A 62 -4.84 9.43 -16.62
N PHE A 63 -4.67 8.22 -16.08
CA PHE A 63 -3.35 7.66 -15.80
C PHE A 63 -2.42 7.69 -17.03
N GLU A 64 -2.93 7.22 -18.18
CA GLU A 64 -2.17 7.13 -19.44
C GLU A 64 -1.75 8.52 -19.96
N ALA A 65 -2.57 9.55 -19.74
CA ALA A 65 -2.22 10.92 -20.10
C ALA A 65 -1.05 11.47 -19.26
N LEU A 66 -0.94 11.02 -17.99
CA LEU A 66 0.04 11.52 -17.04
C LEU A 66 1.33 10.72 -16.97
N GLU A 67 1.33 9.43 -17.35
CA GLU A 67 2.46 8.52 -17.14
C GLU A 67 3.78 8.91 -17.84
N LYS A 68 3.71 9.80 -18.82
CA LYS A 68 4.88 10.35 -19.53
C LYS A 68 5.51 11.56 -18.83
N TYR A 69 4.78 12.21 -17.92
CA TYR A 69 5.14 13.51 -17.35
C TYR A 69 5.27 13.48 -15.83
N VAL A 70 4.55 12.57 -15.17
CA VAL A 70 4.50 12.45 -13.72
C VAL A 70 5.26 11.21 -13.28
N ASP A 71 6.08 11.35 -12.23
CA ASP A 71 6.79 10.21 -11.66
C ASP A 71 5.81 9.09 -11.26
N ARG A 72 6.18 7.85 -11.58
CA ARG A 72 5.33 6.69 -11.38
C ARG A 72 4.92 6.52 -9.91
N SER A 73 5.77 6.89 -8.96
CA SER A 73 5.47 6.78 -7.53
C SER A 73 4.29 7.67 -7.11
N TYR A 74 4.14 8.86 -7.72
CA TYR A 74 2.98 9.71 -7.48
C TYR A 74 1.70 9.12 -8.09
N LEU A 75 1.79 8.57 -9.30
CA LEU A 75 0.64 7.91 -9.96
C LEU A 75 0.18 6.66 -9.22
N ASP A 76 1.11 5.87 -8.73
CA ASP A 76 0.83 4.68 -7.91
C ASP A 76 0.23 5.08 -6.54
N TYR A 77 0.72 6.16 -5.91
CA TYR A 77 0.12 6.71 -4.69
C TYR A 77 -1.32 7.20 -4.93
N MET A 78 -1.55 7.97 -5.99
CA MET A 78 -2.91 8.41 -6.37
C MET A 78 -3.83 7.22 -6.66
N SER A 79 -3.33 6.17 -7.31
CA SER A 79 -4.09 4.93 -7.55
C SER A 79 -4.50 4.26 -6.22
N THR A 80 -3.61 4.26 -5.23
CA THR A 80 -3.90 3.72 -3.89
C THR A 80 -4.94 4.57 -3.15
N GLU A 81 -4.86 5.89 -3.22
CA GLU A 81 -5.85 6.79 -2.63
C GLU A 81 -7.21 6.72 -3.34
N MET A 82 -7.23 6.54 -4.66
CA MET A 82 -8.46 6.24 -5.41
C MET A 82 -9.12 4.97 -4.92
N ILE A 83 -8.34 3.89 -4.74
CA ILE A 83 -8.87 2.63 -4.23
C ILE A 83 -9.53 2.87 -2.88
N LYS A 84 -8.84 3.47 -1.90
CA LYS A 84 -9.40 3.70 -0.56
C LYS A 84 -10.71 4.49 -0.53
N ASN A 85 -10.91 5.39 -1.50
CA ASN A 85 -12.08 6.26 -1.54
C ASN A 85 -13.19 5.76 -2.49
N ASN A 86 -12.99 4.66 -3.21
CA ASN A 86 -13.97 4.16 -4.19
C ASN A 86 -14.12 2.64 -4.15
N SER A 87 -15.20 2.18 -3.52
CA SER A 87 -15.55 0.76 -3.39
C SER A 87 -16.00 0.08 -4.69
N ASN A 88 -16.06 0.81 -5.80
CA ASN A 88 -16.28 0.24 -7.13
C ASN A 88 -14.99 -0.18 -7.83
N THR A 89 -13.83 0.05 -7.19
CA THR A 89 -12.53 -0.30 -7.75
C THR A 89 -12.06 -1.70 -7.34
N TYR A 90 -11.35 -2.35 -8.27
CA TYR A 90 -10.85 -3.71 -8.13
C TYR A 90 -9.44 -3.83 -8.71
N VAL A 91 -8.60 -4.63 -8.06
CA VAL A 91 -7.28 -4.98 -8.57
C VAL A 91 -7.39 -6.32 -9.28
N ALA A 92 -7.13 -6.32 -10.59
CA ALA A 92 -7.05 -7.52 -11.39
C ALA A 92 -5.60 -7.90 -11.65
N LEU A 93 -5.24 -9.12 -11.27
CA LEU A 93 -3.93 -9.72 -11.44
C LEU A 93 -4.00 -10.72 -12.58
N ILE A 94 -3.28 -10.44 -13.67
CA ILE A 94 -3.13 -11.32 -14.81
C ILE A 94 -1.82 -12.08 -14.66
N TRP A 95 -1.94 -13.39 -14.52
CA TRP A 95 -0.81 -14.24 -14.18
C TRP A 95 0.12 -14.45 -15.38
N PRO A 96 1.44 -14.59 -15.16
CA PRO A 96 2.41 -14.83 -16.22
C PRO A 96 2.05 -15.99 -17.18
N VAL A 97 1.37 -17.05 -16.71
CA VAL A 97 0.89 -18.15 -17.57
C VAL A 97 -0.04 -17.73 -18.71
N THR A 98 -0.51 -16.48 -18.73
CA THR A 98 -1.42 -15.93 -19.77
C THR A 98 -0.76 -15.03 -20.79
N VAL A 99 0.59 -14.98 -20.82
CA VAL A 99 1.32 -14.20 -21.82
C VAL A 99 0.82 -14.52 -23.23
N GLY A 100 0.61 -13.48 -24.03
CA GLY A 100 0.05 -13.60 -25.39
C GLY A 100 -1.47 -13.37 -25.45
N HIS A 101 -2.17 -13.37 -24.32
CA HIS A 101 -3.62 -13.10 -24.28
C HIS A 101 -3.98 -11.67 -23.86
N ASP A 102 -2.99 -10.78 -23.71
CA ASP A 102 -3.15 -9.42 -23.20
C ASP A 102 -4.28 -8.65 -23.91
N GLN A 103 -4.26 -8.59 -25.24
CA GLN A 103 -5.28 -7.86 -26.02
C GLN A 103 -6.70 -8.40 -25.80
N THR A 104 -6.85 -9.72 -25.76
CA THR A 104 -8.13 -10.39 -25.52
C THR A 104 -8.65 -10.06 -24.12
N ILE A 105 -7.78 -10.13 -23.12
CA ILE A 105 -8.10 -9.81 -21.72
C ILE A 105 -8.52 -8.34 -21.58
N THR A 106 -7.76 -7.41 -22.15
CA THR A 106 -8.09 -5.97 -22.15
C THR A 106 -9.43 -5.69 -22.81
N ARG A 107 -9.73 -6.32 -23.96
CA ARG A 107 -11.03 -6.19 -24.62
C ARG A 107 -12.18 -6.65 -23.73
N ILE A 108 -12.03 -7.78 -23.04
CA ILE A 108 -13.06 -8.29 -22.12
C ILE A 108 -13.18 -7.39 -20.90
N PHE A 109 -12.07 -6.89 -20.33
CA PHE A 109 -12.13 -5.89 -19.27
C PHE A 109 -12.94 -4.67 -19.68
N ASN A 110 -12.69 -4.11 -20.86
CA ASN A 110 -13.43 -2.94 -21.34
C ASN A 110 -14.93 -3.18 -21.56
N LYS A 111 -15.39 -4.43 -21.67
CA LYS A 111 -16.82 -4.77 -21.71
C LYS A 111 -17.49 -4.60 -20.34
N TYR A 112 -16.78 -4.92 -19.25
CA TYR A 112 -17.32 -5.02 -17.89
C TYR A 112 -16.91 -3.86 -16.98
N CYS A 113 -15.74 -3.31 -17.21
CA CYS A 113 -15.08 -2.33 -16.36
C CYS A 113 -14.51 -1.20 -17.22
N ASN A 114 -14.20 -0.07 -16.60
CA ASN A 114 -13.23 0.86 -17.16
C ASN A 114 -11.87 0.53 -16.58
N ILE A 115 -10.84 0.56 -17.43
CA ILE A 115 -9.45 0.39 -17.01
C ILE A 115 -8.94 1.75 -16.57
N ILE A 116 -8.60 1.90 -15.29
CA ILE A 116 -8.06 3.13 -14.71
C ILE A 116 -6.58 3.25 -15.03
N SER A 117 -5.85 2.16 -14.76
CA SER A 117 -4.41 2.08 -14.98
C SER A 117 -3.98 0.64 -15.16
N SER A 118 -2.79 0.45 -15.73
CA SER A 118 -2.14 -0.84 -15.79
C SER A 118 -0.67 -0.73 -15.41
N LYS A 119 -0.11 -1.84 -14.92
CA LYS A 119 1.28 -1.95 -14.49
C LYS A 119 1.81 -3.35 -14.78
N ARG A 120 3.11 -3.46 -15.05
CA ARG A 120 3.83 -4.73 -15.14
C ARG A 120 4.73 -4.86 -13.91
N ILE A 121 4.64 -6.00 -13.23
CA ILE A 121 5.48 -6.32 -12.08
C ILE A 121 6.29 -7.57 -12.43
N LEU A 122 7.61 -7.40 -12.47
CA LEU A 122 8.56 -8.51 -12.54
C LEU A 122 8.83 -9.00 -11.12
N LEU A 123 8.65 -10.29 -10.86
CA LEU A 123 8.99 -10.94 -9.61
C LEU A 123 10.08 -11.99 -9.86
N ASN A 124 10.98 -12.17 -8.89
CA ASN A 124 11.87 -13.33 -8.86
C ASN A 124 11.14 -14.51 -8.18
N ASP A 125 11.78 -15.69 -8.12
CA ASP A 125 11.18 -16.88 -7.53
C ASP A 125 10.69 -16.67 -6.09
N GLN A 126 11.45 -15.91 -5.29
CA GLN A 126 11.07 -15.57 -3.92
C GLN A 126 9.86 -14.63 -3.88
N GLY A 127 9.86 -13.61 -4.74
CA GLY A 127 8.77 -12.66 -4.91
C GLY A 127 7.46 -13.32 -5.34
N ALA A 128 7.51 -14.29 -6.26
CA ALA A 128 6.34 -15.04 -6.68
C ALA A 128 5.73 -15.85 -5.51
N LYS A 129 6.58 -16.53 -4.72
CA LYS A 129 6.15 -17.26 -3.51
C LYS A 129 5.57 -16.32 -2.45
N ASN A 130 6.27 -15.24 -2.14
CA ASN A 130 5.86 -14.26 -1.14
C ASN A 130 4.56 -13.54 -1.55
N PHE A 131 4.39 -13.26 -2.84
CA PHE A 131 3.17 -12.63 -3.34
C PHE A 131 1.97 -13.57 -3.25
N LEU A 132 2.12 -14.84 -3.63
CA LEU A 132 1.04 -15.83 -3.48
C LEU A 132 0.64 -16.02 -2.03
N ALA A 133 1.57 -15.91 -1.08
CA ALA A 133 1.27 -15.96 0.35
C ALA A 133 0.35 -14.80 0.81
N GLN A 134 0.23 -13.71 0.06
CA GLN A 134 -0.73 -12.63 0.31
C GLN A 134 -2.15 -12.96 -0.16
N ILE A 135 -2.33 -14.06 -0.91
CA ILE A 135 -3.63 -14.52 -1.41
C ILE A 135 -3.87 -15.96 -0.89
N PRO A 136 -4.40 -16.13 0.34
CA PRO A 136 -4.43 -17.42 1.01
C PRO A 136 -5.10 -18.55 0.21
N SER A 137 -6.17 -18.24 -0.53
CA SER A 137 -6.86 -19.20 -1.41
C SER A 137 -6.02 -19.73 -2.57
N LYS A 138 -4.93 -19.04 -2.91
CA LYS A 138 -3.96 -19.45 -3.94
C LYS A 138 -2.75 -20.10 -3.30
N ALA A 139 -2.23 -19.55 -2.20
CA ALA A 139 -1.08 -20.11 -1.49
C ALA A 139 -1.24 -21.60 -1.13
N SER A 140 -2.45 -22.05 -0.83
CA SER A 140 -2.77 -23.42 -0.40
C SER A 140 -2.97 -24.43 -1.54
N HIS A 141 -2.91 -24.01 -2.81
CA HIS A 141 -3.16 -24.95 -3.92
C HIS A 141 -2.03 -25.99 -4.04
N PRO A 142 -2.32 -27.29 -4.27
CA PRO A 142 -1.31 -28.35 -4.32
C PRO A 142 -0.20 -28.15 -5.37
N GLN A 143 -0.54 -27.53 -6.50
CA GLN A 143 0.43 -27.27 -7.58
C GLN A 143 1.40 -26.12 -7.24
N GLY A 144 1.15 -25.35 -6.17
CA GLY A 144 2.02 -24.26 -5.75
C GLY A 144 2.27 -23.23 -6.86
N VAL A 145 3.31 -22.41 -6.68
CA VAL A 145 3.61 -21.22 -7.50
C VAL A 145 3.66 -21.48 -9.02
N ASP A 146 3.95 -22.72 -9.43
CA ASP A 146 3.95 -23.21 -10.82
C ASP A 146 2.67 -22.90 -11.59
N LEU A 147 1.54 -23.01 -10.91
CA LEU A 147 0.23 -22.88 -11.54
C LEU A 147 -0.05 -21.48 -12.09
N TRP A 148 0.60 -20.46 -11.54
CA TRP A 148 0.34 -19.05 -11.88
C TRP A 148 1.54 -18.40 -12.57
N PHE A 149 2.76 -18.70 -12.16
CA PHE A 149 3.93 -17.94 -12.61
C PHE A 149 4.69 -18.55 -13.79
N GLN A 150 4.45 -19.81 -14.17
CA GLN A 150 5.18 -20.57 -15.20
C GLN A 150 6.70 -20.66 -14.95
N LYS A 151 7.28 -21.87 -14.93
CA LYS A 151 8.74 -22.00 -14.76
C LYS A 151 9.54 -21.57 -16.01
N PRO A 152 10.71 -20.93 -15.84
CA PRO A 152 11.23 -20.32 -14.61
C PRO A 152 10.48 -19.00 -14.29
N TYR A 153 10.13 -18.76 -13.03
CA TYR A 153 9.34 -17.58 -12.65
C TYR A 153 10.13 -16.26 -12.77
N SER A 154 11.45 -16.37 -12.83
CA SER A 154 12.36 -15.26 -12.91
C SER A 154 12.26 -14.54 -14.26
N ASN A 155 11.89 -13.25 -14.20
CA ASN A 155 12.21 -12.18 -15.16
C ASN A 155 11.72 -12.26 -16.62
N TYR A 156 11.16 -13.38 -17.11
CA TYR A 156 10.75 -13.45 -18.52
C TYR A 156 9.32 -12.95 -18.76
N ASN A 157 8.40 -13.21 -17.82
CA ASN A 157 6.98 -12.90 -17.98
C ASN A 157 6.45 -12.08 -16.79
N PRO A 158 6.22 -10.76 -16.95
CA PRO A 158 5.70 -9.94 -15.86
C PRO A 158 4.28 -10.34 -15.52
N MET A 159 3.94 -10.33 -14.22
CA MET A 159 2.55 -10.27 -13.80
C MET A 159 1.98 -8.90 -14.23
N ARG A 160 0.81 -8.89 -14.86
CA ARG A 160 0.14 -7.61 -15.18
C ARG A 160 -0.87 -7.30 -14.10
N VAL A 161 -0.90 -6.05 -13.69
CA VAL A 161 -1.85 -5.51 -12.72
C VAL A 161 -2.70 -4.48 -13.43
N TYR A 162 -4.01 -4.61 -13.27
CA TYR A 162 -4.97 -3.61 -13.74
C TYR A 162 -5.74 -3.07 -12.54
N LEU A 163 -5.84 -1.74 -12.48
CA LEU A 163 -6.85 -1.09 -11.65
C LEU A 163 -8.09 -0.90 -12.49
N LEU A 164 -9.20 -1.48 -12.05
CA LEU A 164 -10.47 -1.48 -12.75
C LEU A 164 -11.52 -0.76 -11.90
N GLU A 165 -12.46 -0.05 -12.52
CA GLU A 165 -13.73 0.28 -11.88
C GLU A 165 -14.88 -0.44 -12.61
N CYS A 166 -15.74 -1.08 -11.83
CA CYS A 166 -16.89 -1.81 -12.36
C CYS A 166 -17.92 -0.84 -12.97
N LYS A 167 -18.28 -1.08 -14.24
CA LYS A 167 -19.37 -0.33 -14.90
C LYS A 167 -20.69 -0.64 -14.20
N LYS A 168 -21.60 0.34 -14.20
CA LYS A 168 -23.00 0.05 -13.90
C LYS A 168 -23.55 -0.88 -14.97
N ASN A 169 -24.39 -1.80 -14.54
CA ASN A 169 -25.01 -2.80 -15.39
C ASN A 169 -26.53 -2.74 -15.21
N ASN A 170 -27.28 -2.89 -16.31
CA ASN A 170 -28.74 -2.73 -16.34
C ASN A 170 -29.51 -4.05 -16.11
N THR A 171 -28.83 -5.14 -15.75
CA THR A 171 -29.48 -6.41 -15.40
C THR A 171 -30.29 -6.24 -14.13
N ASP A 172 -31.43 -6.94 -14.07
CA ASP A 172 -32.27 -6.93 -12.87
C ASP A 172 -31.51 -7.48 -11.65
N TYR A 173 -31.70 -6.85 -10.50
CA TYR A 173 -30.96 -7.19 -9.28
C TYR A 173 -31.23 -8.62 -8.79
N ASN A 174 -32.46 -9.12 -8.93
CA ASN A 174 -32.78 -10.51 -8.56
C ASN A 174 -32.15 -11.50 -9.52
N GLN A 175 -32.07 -11.16 -10.82
CA GLN A 175 -31.32 -11.94 -11.79
C GLN A 175 -29.83 -12.00 -11.46
N MET A 176 -29.22 -10.87 -11.02
CA MET A 176 -27.84 -10.85 -10.56
C MET A 176 -27.63 -11.78 -9.36
N LYS A 177 -28.48 -11.69 -8.32
CA LYS A 177 -28.41 -12.58 -7.14
C LYS A 177 -28.61 -14.04 -7.50
N GLY A 178 -29.56 -14.34 -8.40
CA GLY A 178 -29.81 -15.70 -8.88
C GLY A 178 -28.61 -16.27 -9.65
N TYR A 179 -27.95 -15.46 -10.47
CA TYR A 179 -26.72 -15.84 -11.15
C TYR A 179 -25.59 -16.13 -10.17
N LEU A 180 -25.32 -15.20 -9.24
CA LEU A 180 -24.29 -15.36 -8.23
C LEU A 180 -24.53 -16.60 -7.36
N THR A 181 -25.78 -16.80 -6.90
CA THR A 181 -26.15 -18.00 -6.12
C THR A 181 -25.73 -19.28 -6.84
N LYS A 182 -26.03 -19.40 -8.14
CA LYS A 182 -25.64 -20.58 -8.94
C LYS A 182 -24.12 -20.75 -9.03
N ILE A 183 -23.38 -19.65 -9.27
CA ILE A 183 -21.92 -19.70 -9.41
C ILE A 183 -21.23 -20.06 -8.09
N PHE A 184 -21.75 -19.56 -6.97
CA PHE A 184 -21.23 -19.84 -5.63
C PHE A 184 -21.88 -21.10 -5.05
N ASN A 185 -21.89 -22.19 -5.81
CA ASN A 185 -22.35 -23.53 -5.39
C ASN A 185 -23.78 -23.57 -4.84
N ASN A 186 -24.72 -22.85 -5.47
CA ASN A 186 -26.10 -22.71 -5.01
C ASN A 186 -26.24 -22.13 -3.58
N ASN A 187 -25.23 -21.40 -3.09
CA ASN A 187 -25.20 -20.87 -1.74
C ASN A 187 -25.87 -19.49 -1.66
N ARG A 188 -27.20 -19.50 -1.51
CA ARG A 188 -27.99 -18.27 -1.35
C ARG A 188 -27.64 -17.51 -0.08
N ALA A 189 -27.41 -18.22 1.02
CA ALA A 189 -27.09 -17.64 2.33
C ALA A 189 -25.79 -16.81 2.28
N TYR A 190 -24.78 -17.29 1.55
CA TYR A 190 -23.54 -16.54 1.32
C TYR A 190 -23.80 -15.20 0.62
N ILE A 191 -24.60 -15.19 -0.45
CA ILE A 191 -24.91 -13.95 -1.19
C ILE A 191 -25.72 -12.97 -0.32
N GLU A 192 -26.67 -13.47 0.48
CA GLU A 192 -27.43 -12.65 1.42
C GLU A 192 -26.54 -12.08 2.54
N GLN A 193 -25.60 -12.87 3.06
CA GLN A 193 -24.62 -12.39 4.04
C GLN A 193 -23.68 -11.34 3.44
N PHE A 194 -23.20 -11.56 2.21
CA PHE A 194 -22.35 -10.61 1.49
C PHE A 194 -23.09 -9.29 1.27
N GLU A 195 -24.34 -9.33 0.82
CA GLU A 195 -25.19 -8.14 0.68
C GLU A 195 -25.37 -7.39 2.00
N ARG A 196 -25.60 -8.12 3.10
CA ARG A 196 -25.76 -7.51 4.42
C ARG A 196 -24.50 -6.80 4.90
N LEU A 197 -23.31 -7.34 4.59
CA LEU A 197 -22.03 -6.78 5.01
C LEU A 197 -21.57 -5.61 4.14
N TYR A 198 -21.74 -5.72 2.82
CA TYR A 198 -21.13 -4.79 1.86
C TYR A 198 -22.14 -3.96 1.05
N GLY A 199 -23.43 -4.25 1.17
CA GLY A 199 -24.52 -3.53 0.50
C GLY A 199 -24.76 -3.97 -0.94
N LYS A 200 -25.85 -3.44 -1.52
CA LYS A 200 -26.34 -3.80 -2.87
C LYS A 200 -25.32 -3.53 -3.97
N ARG A 201 -24.62 -2.38 -3.90
CA ARG A 201 -23.64 -2.01 -4.92
C ARG A 201 -22.46 -2.98 -4.97
N ALA A 202 -22.04 -3.52 -3.83
CA ALA A 202 -21.00 -4.55 -3.79
C ALA A 202 -21.46 -5.85 -4.46
N VAL A 203 -22.73 -6.24 -4.31
CA VAL A 203 -23.31 -7.41 -5.01
C VAL A 203 -23.30 -7.21 -6.52
N GLU A 204 -23.67 -6.02 -7.00
CA GLU A 204 -23.58 -5.67 -8.43
C GLU A 204 -22.14 -5.78 -8.94
N ASN A 205 -21.17 -5.25 -8.19
CA ASN A 205 -19.76 -5.32 -8.56
C ASN A 205 -19.25 -6.77 -8.57
N LEU A 206 -19.62 -7.57 -7.57
CA LEU A 206 -19.30 -9.01 -7.52
C LEU A 206 -19.88 -9.75 -8.72
N TYR A 207 -21.09 -9.41 -9.15
CA TYR A 207 -21.70 -9.92 -10.39
C TYR A 207 -20.86 -9.56 -11.62
N VAL A 208 -20.49 -8.28 -11.77
CA VAL A 208 -19.69 -7.78 -12.90
C VAL A 208 -18.31 -8.47 -12.95
N THR A 209 -17.59 -8.51 -11.84
CA THR A 209 -16.25 -9.14 -11.79
C THR A 209 -16.35 -10.65 -11.99
N THR A 210 -17.40 -11.31 -11.50
CA THR A 210 -17.62 -12.75 -11.72
C THR A 210 -17.88 -13.07 -13.18
N LYS A 211 -18.74 -12.29 -13.86
CA LYS A 211 -18.98 -12.42 -15.31
C LYS A 211 -17.69 -12.22 -16.10
N CYS A 212 -16.95 -11.16 -15.78
CA CYS A 212 -15.67 -10.85 -16.40
C CYS A 212 -14.65 -12.00 -16.24
N LYS A 213 -14.42 -12.46 -15.00
CA LYS A 213 -13.52 -13.60 -14.70
C LYS A 213 -13.87 -14.84 -15.53
N ARG A 214 -15.17 -15.13 -15.68
CA ARG A 214 -15.65 -16.31 -16.40
C ARG A 214 -15.49 -16.20 -17.91
N GLU A 215 -15.88 -15.08 -18.51
CA GLU A 215 -15.72 -14.87 -19.96
C GLU A 215 -14.24 -14.98 -20.36
N ILE A 216 -13.33 -14.46 -19.52
CA ILE A 216 -11.90 -14.58 -19.82
C ILE A 216 -11.41 -16.02 -19.71
N ARG A 217 -11.82 -16.77 -18.67
CA ARG A 217 -11.46 -18.19 -18.54
C ARG A 217 -11.98 -19.03 -19.71
N GLU A 218 -13.20 -18.75 -20.16
CA GLU A 218 -13.84 -19.43 -21.29
C GLU A 218 -13.14 -19.09 -22.63
N THR A 219 -12.75 -17.82 -22.81
CA THR A 219 -12.11 -17.34 -24.06
C THR A 219 -10.64 -17.75 -24.16
N VAL A 220 -9.89 -17.60 -23.08
CA VAL A 220 -8.44 -17.92 -23.02
C VAL A 220 -8.21 -19.42 -22.85
N LYS A 221 -9.24 -20.19 -22.42
CA LYS A 221 -9.16 -21.63 -22.13
C LYS A 221 -8.11 -21.99 -21.08
N LEU A 222 -7.79 -21.05 -20.19
CA LEU A 222 -6.92 -21.24 -19.03
C LEU A 222 -7.71 -20.98 -17.75
N GLY A 223 -7.97 -22.03 -16.97
CA GLY A 223 -8.76 -21.92 -15.73
C GLY A 223 -8.15 -20.96 -14.69
N TYR A 224 -6.83 -20.81 -14.71
CA TYR A 224 -6.05 -19.99 -13.80
C TYR A 224 -5.52 -18.72 -14.46
N ALA A 225 -6.26 -18.14 -15.41
CA ALA A 225 -5.79 -16.97 -16.15
C ALA A 225 -5.53 -15.72 -15.27
N MET A 226 -6.32 -15.53 -14.21
CA MET A 226 -6.25 -14.33 -13.37
C MET A 226 -6.75 -14.51 -11.95
N HIS A 227 -6.60 -13.43 -11.19
CA HIS A 227 -7.31 -13.16 -9.94
C HIS A 227 -7.92 -11.75 -9.99
N ILE A 228 -9.19 -11.63 -9.63
CA ILE A 228 -9.85 -10.37 -9.29
C ILE A 228 -10.46 -10.62 -7.91
N ASN A 229 -10.12 -9.76 -6.96
CA ASN A 229 -10.59 -9.85 -5.57
C ASN A 229 -12.10 -9.65 -5.47
N ASP A 230 -12.70 -10.09 -4.37
CA ASP A 230 -14.16 -10.11 -4.22
C ASP A 230 -14.66 -8.95 -3.34
N THR A 231 -13.88 -8.52 -2.33
CA THR A 231 -14.26 -7.41 -1.43
C THR A 231 -13.39 -6.18 -1.58
N HIS A 232 -13.87 -5.04 -1.08
CA HIS A 232 -13.13 -3.79 -1.15
C HIS A 232 -11.86 -3.78 -0.29
N GLU A 233 -11.90 -4.44 0.87
CA GLU A 233 -10.76 -4.57 1.77
C GLU A 233 -9.62 -5.35 1.11
N GLU A 234 -9.96 -6.40 0.35
CA GLU A 234 -8.99 -7.11 -0.48
C GLU A 234 -8.44 -6.22 -1.61
N THR A 235 -9.26 -5.34 -2.22
CA THR A 235 -8.78 -4.35 -3.20
C THR A 235 -7.73 -3.45 -2.55
N ILE A 236 -8.01 -2.90 -1.37
CA ILE A 236 -7.10 -2.03 -0.63
C ILE A 236 -5.81 -2.79 -0.29
N HIS A 237 -5.92 -4.01 0.22
CA HIS A 237 -4.77 -4.85 0.55
C HIS A 237 -3.86 -5.09 -0.65
N LEU A 238 -4.41 -5.55 -1.77
CA LEU A 238 -3.64 -5.79 -3.00
C LEU A 238 -3.10 -4.48 -3.57
N GLY A 239 -3.89 -3.41 -3.57
CA GLY A 239 -3.51 -2.08 -4.04
C GLY A 239 -2.26 -1.55 -3.33
N ASN A 240 -2.26 -1.60 -1.99
CA ASN A 240 -1.14 -1.22 -1.14
C ASN A 240 0.16 -2.01 -1.43
N ILE A 241 0.05 -3.22 -1.99
CA ILE A 241 1.20 -4.05 -2.35
C ILE A 241 1.69 -3.71 -3.76
N VAL A 242 0.79 -3.68 -4.75
CA VAL A 242 1.16 -3.56 -6.17
C VAL A 242 1.45 -2.12 -6.63
N PHE A 243 0.91 -1.14 -5.92
CA PHE A 243 1.14 0.30 -6.14
C PHE A 243 2.10 0.91 -5.10
N ASN A 244 2.97 0.09 -4.49
CA ASN A 244 4.06 0.56 -3.66
C ASN A 244 5.35 -0.22 -4.03
N GLU A 245 6.35 0.50 -4.56
CA GLU A 245 7.60 -0.11 -5.01
C GLU A 245 8.38 -0.77 -3.86
N ASN A 246 8.33 -0.20 -2.66
CA ASN A 246 8.99 -0.80 -1.49
C ASN A 246 8.28 -2.09 -1.04
N SER A 247 6.97 -2.22 -1.23
CA SER A 247 6.23 -3.47 -1.02
C SER A 247 6.68 -4.53 -2.02
N ILE A 248 6.79 -4.18 -3.31
CA ILE A 248 7.30 -5.08 -4.36
C ILE A 248 8.74 -5.50 -4.06
N LYS A 249 9.57 -4.57 -3.62
CA LYS A 249 10.94 -4.83 -3.18
C LYS A 249 10.97 -5.81 -2.01
N CYS A 250 10.16 -5.58 -0.98
CA CYS A 250 10.03 -6.49 0.15
C CYS A 250 9.66 -7.90 -0.32
N LEU A 251 8.69 -8.06 -1.24
CA LEU A 251 8.33 -9.37 -1.78
C LEU A 251 9.54 -10.09 -2.39
N LYS A 252 10.37 -9.38 -3.17
CA LYS A 252 11.51 -9.99 -3.88
C LYS A 252 12.65 -10.42 -2.96
N PHE A 253 12.84 -9.71 -1.86
CA PHE A 253 14.04 -9.83 -1.05
C PHE A 253 13.80 -10.43 0.33
N SER A 254 12.57 -10.40 0.84
CA SER A 254 12.26 -11.04 2.12
C SER A 254 12.33 -12.56 2.02
N ASP A 255 12.87 -13.18 3.08
CA ASP A 255 12.88 -14.62 3.24
C ASP A 255 12.34 -14.97 4.62
N SER A 256 11.02 -15.02 4.72
CA SER A 256 10.31 -15.26 5.97
C SER A 256 10.51 -16.67 6.52
N SER A 257 11.08 -17.60 5.75
CA SER A 257 11.43 -18.95 6.22
C SER A 257 12.52 -18.94 7.28
N LYS A 258 13.32 -17.86 7.34
CA LYS A 258 14.50 -17.74 8.21
C LYS A 258 14.19 -17.23 9.62
N VAL A 259 12.95 -16.83 9.90
CA VAL A 259 12.62 -16.07 11.10
C VAL A 259 11.40 -16.66 11.81
N LYS A 260 11.49 -16.87 13.13
CA LYS A 260 10.39 -17.46 13.94
C LYS A 260 9.19 -16.51 14.06
N LEU A 261 9.41 -15.23 13.79
CA LEU A 261 8.46 -14.14 13.95
C LEU A 261 7.15 -14.27 13.17
N LEU A 262 7.09 -15.02 12.05
CA LEU A 262 5.81 -15.30 11.38
C LEU A 262 4.76 -15.89 12.34
N LYS A 263 5.19 -16.70 13.32
CA LYS A 263 4.29 -17.25 14.34
C LYS A 263 3.74 -16.17 15.28
N ARG A 264 4.56 -15.19 15.69
CA ARG A 264 4.15 -14.08 16.56
C ARG A 264 3.30 -13.03 15.84
N TYR A 265 3.56 -12.79 14.56
CA TYR A 265 2.77 -11.87 13.74
C TYR A 265 1.33 -12.34 13.60
N ASN A 266 1.13 -13.65 13.38
CA ASN A 266 -0.20 -14.24 13.31
C ASN A 266 -1.01 -14.08 14.60
N GLU A 267 -0.36 -13.83 15.76
CA GLU A 267 -1.03 -13.62 17.03
C GLU A 267 -1.37 -12.14 17.28
N TYR A 268 -0.42 -11.21 17.06
CA TYR A 268 -0.60 -9.81 17.50
C TYR A 268 -1.10 -8.85 16.43
N ILE A 269 -0.78 -9.10 15.16
CA ILE A 269 -1.22 -8.24 14.07
C ILE A 269 -2.75 -8.26 13.93
N PRO A 270 -3.45 -9.42 13.95
CA PRO A 270 -4.90 -9.43 13.95
C PRO A 270 -5.52 -8.66 15.12
N LEU A 271 -4.95 -8.80 16.33
CA LEU A 271 -5.39 -8.04 17.51
C LEU A 271 -5.20 -6.54 17.33
N LEU A 272 -4.09 -6.12 16.71
CA LEU A 272 -3.82 -4.71 16.41
C LEU A 272 -4.81 -4.17 15.36
N ILE A 273 -5.06 -4.93 14.29
CA ILE A 273 -6.03 -4.60 13.24
C ILE A 273 -7.44 -4.48 13.84
N GLU A 274 -7.87 -5.45 14.64
CA GLU A 274 -9.18 -5.45 15.30
C GLU A 274 -9.37 -4.21 16.18
N LYS A 275 -8.38 -3.90 17.02
CA LYS A 275 -8.48 -2.77 17.96
C LYS A 275 -8.44 -1.40 17.29
N LEU A 276 -7.81 -1.29 16.12
CA LEU A 276 -7.68 -0.02 15.40
C LEU A 276 -8.74 0.17 14.32
N GLY A 277 -9.29 -0.92 13.78
CA GLY A 277 -10.22 -0.93 12.67
C GLY A 277 -9.72 -0.03 11.53
N ASN A 278 -10.51 0.99 11.22
CA ASN A 278 -10.26 1.94 10.13
C ASN A 278 -9.03 2.84 10.33
N ASN A 279 -8.34 2.78 11.48
CA ASN A 279 -7.12 3.55 11.74
C ASN A 279 -5.82 2.75 11.49
N ILE A 280 -5.91 1.50 11.02
CA ILE A 280 -4.72 0.67 10.80
C ILE A 280 -3.74 1.28 9.78
N ASP A 281 -4.23 2.03 8.80
CA ASP A 281 -3.45 2.73 7.79
C ASP A 281 -2.68 3.95 8.35
N LYS A 282 -3.06 4.41 9.55
CA LYS A 282 -2.42 5.50 10.29
C LYS A 282 -1.35 5.01 11.28
N ILE A 283 -0.90 3.77 11.12
CA ILE A 283 0.21 3.20 11.88
C ILE A 283 1.32 2.79 10.93
N VAL A 284 2.56 2.83 11.43
CA VAL A 284 3.74 2.28 10.78
C VAL A 284 4.57 1.50 11.80
N VAL A 285 4.85 0.24 11.49
CA VAL A 285 5.77 -0.60 12.27
C VAL A 285 7.22 -0.18 11.95
N TYR A 286 8.05 -0.06 12.97
CA TYR A 286 9.43 0.43 12.82
C TYR A 286 10.45 -0.42 13.61
N ASN A 287 11.73 -0.08 13.50
CA ASN A 287 12.83 -0.72 14.24
C ASN A 287 13.03 -2.21 13.91
N SER A 288 13.16 -3.05 14.94
CA SER A 288 13.57 -4.46 14.79
C SER A 288 12.61 -5.27 13.93
N ALA A 289 11.31 -4.98 14.00
CA ALA A 289 10.27 -5.68 13.25
C ALA A 289 10.42 -5.51 11.71
N VAL A 290 11.06 -4.42 11.26
CA VAL A 290 11.39 -4.22 9.84
C VAL A 290 12.43 -5.24 9.37
N LEU A 291 13.50 -5.45 10.14
CA LEU A 291 14.55 -6.42 9.81
C LEU A 291 13.98 -7.85 9.76
N SER A 292 13.05 -8.14 10.66
CA SER A 292 12.38 -9.42 10.70
C SER A 292 11.45 -9.65 9.52
N ALA A 293 10.75 -8.63 9.04
CA ALA A 293 9.94 -8.71 7.81
C ALA A 293 10.79 -9.10 6.59
N TYR A 294 12.07 -8.70 6.57
CA TYR A 294 13.04 -9.09 5.54
C TYR A 294 13.73 -10.44 5.79
N GLY A 295 13.48 -11.10 6.92
CA GLY A 295 14.11 -12.37 7.25
C GLY A 295 15.52 -12.25 7.83
N LEU A 296 15.94 -11.06 8.29
CA LEU A 296 17.32 -10.81 8.71
C LEU A 296 17.61 -11.25 10.14
N ARG A 297 16.65 -11.08 11.06
CA ARG A 297 16.69 -11.57 12.44
C ARG A 297 15.30 -11.52 13.06
N ASP A 298 15.10 -12.21 14.19
CA ASP A 298 13.87 -12.07 14.99
C ASP A 298 13.83 -10.72 15.75
N CYS A 299 12.61 -10.25 16.08
CA CYS A 299 12.39 -9.16 17.03
C CYS A 299 11.69 -9.67 18.31
N GLY A 300 12.00 -9.03 19.43
CA GLY A 300 11.40 -9.36 20.72
C GLY A 300 9.98 -8.81 20.86
N ASP A 301 9.79 -7.59 20.36
CA ASP A 301 8.59 -6.77 20.39
C ASP A 301 8.32 -6.12 19.02
N ILE A 302 7.11 -5.63 18.83
CA ILE A 302 6.68 -4.85 17.67
C ILE A 302 6.56 -3.39 18.10
N ASP A 303 7.61 -2.68 17.75
CA ASP A 303 7.74 -1.24 17.83
C ASP A 303 6.89 -0.58 16.73
N PHE A 304 5.97 0.33 17.09
CA PHE A 304 5.17 1.05 16.10
C PHE A 304 5.02 2.54 16.43
N LEU A 305 4.79 3.32 15.38
CA LEU A 305 4.42 4.73 15.42
C LEU A 305 3.01 4.90 14.87
N HIS A 306 2.30 5.93 15.31
CA HIS A 306 0.95 6.22 14.84
C HIS A 306 0.76 7.71 14.57
N ASP A 307 -0.26 8.04 13.77
CA ASP A 307 -0.69 9.41 13.59
C ASP A 307 -1.03 10.04 14.96
N PRO A 308 -0.37 11.13 15.38
CA PRO A 308 -0.66 11.82 16.64
C PRO A 308 -2.10 12.35 16.76
N ARG A 309 -2.83 12.44 15.64
CA ARG A 309 -4.24 12.88 15.57
C ARG A 309 -5.23 11.77 15.92
N ILE A 310 -4.78 10.52 16.09
CA ILE A 310 -5.64 9.41 16.51
C ILE A 310 -5.31 8.96 17.93
N SER A 311 -6.33 8.43 18.60
CA SER A 311 -6.17 7.78 19.89
C SER A 311 -5.76 6.32 19.72
N ILE A 312 -4.79 5.89 20.53
CA ILE A 312 -4.39 4.49 20.61
C ILE A 312 -5.07 3.80 21.80
N PRO A 313 -5.60 2.59 21.63
CA PRO A 313 -6.15 1.79 22.72
C PRO A 313 -5.15 1.62 23.88
N ARG A 314 -5.61 1.81 25.14
CA ARG A 314 -4.73 1.75 26.32
C ARG A 314 -4.20 0.33 26.62
N ASN A 315 -4.98 -0.69 26.32
CA ASN A 315 -4.68 -2.09 26.68
C ASN A 315 -4.14 -2.85 25.47
N LEU A 316 -3.02 -2.39 24.90
CA LEU A 316 -2.33 -3.17 23.86
C LEU A 316 -1.61 -4.38 24.48
N HIS A 317 -1.38 -5.40 23.65
CA HIS A 317 -0.59 -6.56 24.07
C HIS A 317 0.82 -6.09 24.51
N PRO A 318 1.45 -6.66 25.56
CA PRO A 318 2.75 -6.18 26.07
C PRO A 318 3.90 -6.18 25.06
N GLN A 319 3.79 -6.99 24.01
CA GLN A 319 4.77 -7.03 22.91
C GLN A 319 4.49 -5.99 21.80
N LEU A 320 3.45 -5.16 21.94
CA LEU A 320 3.16 -4.04 21.03
C LEU A 320 3.55 -2.74 21.73
N SER A 321 4.56 -2.06 21.21
CA SER A 321 5.20 -0.91 21.85
C SER A 321 4.93 0.37 21.06
N ASN A 322 4.12 1.28 21.63
CA ASN A 322 3.91 2.60 21.06
C ASN A 322 5.13 3.49 21.33
N GLN A 323 5.75 3.96 20.26
CA GLN A 323 7.04 4.63 20.33
C GLN A 323 6.98 6.10 19.93
N ASN A 324 5.76 6.65 19.77
CA ASN A 324 5.54 8.07 19.54
C ASN A 324 6.20 8.95 20.62
N GLN A 325 6.34 8.46 21.86
CA GLN A 325 7.00 9.20 22.95
C GLN A 325 8.47 9.55 22.66
N PHE A 326 9.14 8.80 21.78
CA PHE A 326 10.52 9.07 21.36
C PHE A 326 10.59 10.07 20.18
N PHE A 327 9.44 10.63 19.79
CA PHE A 327 9.33 11.66 18.78
C PHE A 327 8.75 12.94 19.40
N LYS A 328 9.54 14.01 19.52
CA LYS A 328 9.06 15.29 20.03
C LYS A 328 8.55 16.17 18.88
N ARG A 329 7.32 16.70 19.06
CA ARG A 329 6.45 17.30 18.02
C ARG A 329 6.63 16.64 16.63
N ASN A 330 6.57 15.30 16.61
CA ASN A 330 6.67 14.43 15.43
C ASN A 330 8.06 14.22 14.83
N TYR A 331 9.15 14.69 15.45
CA TYR A 331 10.52 14.44 14.98
C TYR A 331 11.32 13.56 15.95
N VAL A 332 12.26 12.77 15.42
CA VAL A 332 13.11 11.84 16.18
C VAL A 332 13.88 12.56 17.30
N ILE A 333 13.88 11.98 18.51
CA ILE A 333 14.83 12.31 19.58
C ILE A 333 16.02 11.35 19.46
N LEU A 334 17.24 11.88 19.36
CA LEU A 334 18.46 11.07 19.41
C LEU A 334 19.10 11.17 20.79
N GLU A 335 19.54 10.04 21.31
CA GLU A 335 20.28 9.91 22.55
C GLU A 335 21.76 9.79 22.21
N ASP A 336 22.64 10.56 22.85
CA ASP A 336 24.08 10.37 22.68
C ASP A 336 24.60 9.16 23.48
N LYS A 337 25.90 8.89 23.36
CA LYS A 337 26.59 7.78 24.04
C LYS A 337 26.61 7.92 25.57
N GLU A 338 26.30 9.09 26.12
CA GLU A 338 26.27 9.38 27.56
C GLU A 338 24.84 9.35 28.13
N GLY A 339 23.84 9.01 27.32
CA GLY A 339 22.43 8.95 27.74
C GLY A 339 21.72 10.31 27.71
N LYS A 340 22.32 11.34 27.10
CA LYS A 340 21.70 12.66 27.01
C LYS A 340 20.75 12.72 25.81
N HIS A 341 19.51 13.11 26.08
CA HIS A 341 18.46 13.24 25.06
C HIS A 341 18.56 14.57 24.31
N TYR A 342 18.69 14.53 22.99
CA TYR A 342 18.63 15.71 22.12
C TYR A 342 17.31 15.75 21.36
N ILE A 343 16.64 16.88 21.51
CA ILE A 343 15.44 17.23 20.75
C ILE A 343 15.92 18.00 19.51
N LEU A 344 15.62 17.48 18.31
CA LEU A 344 16.06 18.06 17.03
C LEU A 344 15.25 19.28 16.55
N GLU A 345 14.49 19.93 17.42
CA GLU A 345 13.53 20.94 16.99
C GLU A 345 14.04 22.37 17.21
N ASP A 346 14.02 23.13 16.11
CA ASP A 346 14.20 24.59 15.99
C ASP A 346 15.66 25.08 15.87
N ILE A 347 16.15 25.22 14.62
CA ILE A 347 17.06 26.34 14.27
C ILE A 347 16.24 27.40 13.51
N PRO A 348 15.65 28.38 14.20
CA PRO A 348 15.39 29.71 13.63
C PRO A 348 16.74 30.42 13.43
N HIS A 349 16.79 31.37 12.50
CA HIS A 349 17.95 32.16 12.03
C HIS A 349 18.81 32.90 13.09
N ALA A 350 18.76 32.58 14.39
CA ALA A 350 19.43 33.30 15.47
C ALA A 350 20.69 32.61 16.07
N PHE A 351 21.08 31.41 15.63
CA PHE A 351 22.35 30.79 16.06
C PHE A 351 23.55 31.19 15.19
N ALA A 352 23.71 32.49 14.94
CA ALA A 352 24.87 33.02 14.23
C ALA A 352 26.18 32.99 15.07
N ASN A 353 26.13 32.74 16.40
CA ASN A 353 27.31 32.92 17.26
C ASN A 353 27.40 31.91 18.43
N VAL A 354 27.31 30.61 18.16
CA VAL A 354 27.80 29.60 19.12
C VAL A 354 28.74 28.65 18.38
N ASN A 355 30.03 28.75 18.70
CA ASN A 355 31.06 27.81 18.27
C ASN A 355 30.89 26.49 19.04
N LEU A 356 29.90 25.71 18.64
CA LEU A 356 29.90 24.26 18.85
C LEU A 356 30.38 23.65 17.55
N ASP A 357 31.37 22.77 17.61
CA ASP A 357 31.84 22.00 16.46
C ASP A 357 30.74 21.01 16.03
N ALA A 358 29.72 21.57 15.34
CA ALA A 358 28.47 20.96 14.91
C ALA A 358 28.60 20.20 13.58
N SER A 359 29.84 20.01 13.10
CA SER A 359 30.13 19.33 11.84
C SER A 359 29.77 17.84 11.87
N ASN A 360 29.68 17.23 13.06
CA ASN A 360 29.43 15.79 13.25
C ASN A 360 28.12 15.42 14.00
N LEU A 361 27.35 16.39 14.51
CA LEU A 361 26.17 16.14 15.34
C LEU A 361 24.87 16.41 14.55
N PHE A 362 24.37 15.33 13.92
CA PHE A 362 22.95 15.09 13.55
C PHE A 362 22.37 15.74 12.27
N LYS A 363 22.00 14.90 11.28
CA LYS A 363 21.34 15.28 10.01
C LYS A 363 20.09 14.44 9.69
N LEU A 364 19.29 14.02 10.67
CA LEU A 364 18.07 13.25 10.40
C LEU A 364 16.82 14.06 10.79
N LYS A 365 16.15 14.64 9.79
CA LYS A 365 14.88 15.36 9.95
C LYS A 365 13.78 14.64 9.16
N ILE A 366 13.24 13.57 9.73
CA ILE A 366 12.09 12.83 9.20
C ILE A 366 11.00 12.82 10.26
N SER A 367 9.79 13.23 9.87
CA SER A 367 8.64 13.28 10.77
C SER A 367 7.91 11.93 10.81
N ILE A 368 7.07 11.70 11.82
CA ILE A 368 6.12 10.58 11.81
C ILE A 368 5.23 10.64 10.56
N ASP A 369 4.80 11.83 10.15
CA ASP A 369 3.97 12.04 8.96
C ASP A 369 4.68 11.60 7.68
N GLU A 370 6.00 11.80 7.55
CA GLU A 370 6.78 11.27 6.42
C GLU A 370 6.76 9.73 6.40
N LEU A 371 6.98 9.08 7.54
CA LEU A 371 6.95 7.62 7.62
C LEU A 371 5.56 7.05 7.30
N LEU A 372 4.50 7.76 7.66
CA LEU A 372 3.12 7.34 7.44
C LEU A 372 2.61 7.63 6.03
N TYR A 373 2.84 8.83 5.49
CA TYR A 373 2.12 9.31 4.31
C TYR A 373 2.99 9.45 3.06
N ASN A 374 4.32 9.41 3.18
CA ASN A 374 5.21 9.38 2.03
C ASN A 374 5.59 7.92 1.70
N PRO A 375 5.14 7.36 0.56
CA PRO A 375 5.37 5.96 0.19
C PRO A 375 6.86 5.63 0.00
N THR A 376 7.75 6.63 -0.12
CA THR A 376 9.20 6.44 -0.16
C THR A 376 9.75 5.83 1.14
N TYR A 377 9.09 6.10 2.27
CA TYR A 377 9.54 5.67 3.59
C TYR A 377 8.79 4.47 4.15
N ASN A 378 7.82 3.92 3.41
CA ASN A 378 7.08 2.77 3.87
C ASN A 378 6.79 1.72 2.81
N PHE A 379 6.51 0.50 3.28
CA PHE A 379 6.01 -0.62 2.49
C PHE A 379 4.91 -1.35 3.27
N TYR A 380 4.17 -2.20 2.58
CA TYR A 380 3.12 -3.02 3.18
C TYR A 380 3.54 -4.48 3.25
N PHE A 381 3.32 -5.09 4.42
CA PHE A 381 3.60 -6.48 4.69
C PHE A 381 2.51 -7.05 5.60
N HIS A 382 1.83 -8.12 5.15
CA HIS A 382 0.67 -8.71 5.82
C HIS A 382 -0.41 -7.67 6.19
N GLY A 383 -0.70 -6.73 5.29
CA GLY A 383 -1.76 -5.74 5.46
C GLY A 383 -1.42 -4.56 6.38
N ILE A 384 -0.20 -4.49 6.91
CA ILE A 384 0.27 -3.38 7.76
C ILE A 384 1.44 -2.68 7.11
N LYS A 385 1.54 -1.37 7.38
CA LYS A 385 2.63 -0.51 6.92
C LYS A 385 3.87 -0.65 7.81
N TYR A 386 5.04 -0.75 7.18
CA TYR A 386 6.35 -0.84 7.78
C TYR A 386 7.22 0.29 7.27
N ALA A 387 8.11 0.83 8.11
CA ALA A 387 9.16 1.72 7.65
C ALA A 387 10.16 0.95 6.77
N THR A 388 10.73 1.58 5.74
CA THR A 388 11.64 0.90 4.80
C THR A 388 12.94 0.45 5.44
N LEU A 389 13.56 -0.59 4.85
CA LEU A 389 14.85 -1.10 5.31
C LEU A 389 15.96 -0.04 5.14
N GLU A 390 15.86 0.79 4.10
CA GLU A 390 16.72 1.95 3.82
C GLU A 390 16.62 3.00 4.91
N PHE A 391 15.39 3.37 5.30
CA PHE A 391 15.18 4.27 6.42
C PHE A 391 15.79 3.67 7.69
N MET A 392 15.58 2.37 7.92
CA MET A 392 16.12 1.71 9.10
C MET A 392 17.64 1.66 9.12
N HIS A 393 18.29 1.41 7.99
CA HIS A 393 19.75 1.51 7.84
C HIS A 393 20.23 2.91 8.20
N TYR A 394 19.64 3.94 7.59
CA TYR A 394 20.02 5.33 7.84
C TYR A 394 19.83 5.73 9.30
N PHE A 395 18.66 5.45 9.87
CA PHE A 395 18.31 5.74 11.26
C PHE A 395 19.26 5.05 12.24
N LYS A 396 19.50 3.74 12.06
CA LYS A 396 20.37 2.95 12.96
C LYS A 396 21.83 3.34 12.85
N LYS A 397 22.32 3.61 11.64
CA LYS A 397 23.68 4.10 11.41
C LYS A 397 23.93 5.45 12.09
N LYS A 398 22.95 6.35 12.08
CA LYS A 398 23.02 7.64 12.78
C LYS A 398 22.90 7.51 14.31
N ARG A 399 22.05 6.60 14.81
CA ARG A 399 21.87 6.37 16.24
C ARG A 399 23.07 5.65 16.88
N GLY A 400 23.67 4.69 16.18
CA GLY A 400 24.98 4.13 16.53
C GLY A 400 25.06 3.31 17.83
N ARG A 401 23.95 2.77 18.37
CA ARG A 401 24.01 1.84 19.51
C ARG A 401 24.74 0.55 19.11
N ALA A 402 25.31 -0.17 20.07
CA ALA A 402 26.02 -1.43 19.77
C ALA A 402 25.18 -2.43 18.95
N LYS A 403 23.89 -2.59 19.29
CA LYS A 403 22.94 -3.40 18.51
C LYS A 403 22.62 -2.83 17.12
N ASP A 404 22.66 -1.52 16.97
CA ASP A 404 22.39 -0.88 15.68
C ASP A 404 23.51 -1.11 14.68
N LEU A 405 24.77 -1.16 15.14
CA LEU A 405 25.90 -1.49 14.27
C LEU A 405 25.80 -2.91 13.70
N GLN A 406 25.31 -3.86 14.51
CA GLN A 406 25.03 -5.22 14.06
C GLN A 406 23.89 -5.25 13.02
N ASP A 407 22.80 -4.53 13.30
CA ASP A 407 21.66 -4.40 12.39
C ASP A 407 22.05 -3.75 11.05
N VAL A 408 22.87 -2.69 11.09
CA VAL A 408 23.39 -2.01 9.89
C VAL A 408 24.19 -2.98 9.04
N LYS A 409 25.07 -3.78 9.66
CA LYS A 409 25.85 -4.80 8.94
C LYS A 409 24.94 -5.84 8.27
N LEU A 410 23.93 -6.36 8.98
CA LEU A 410 22.96 -7.30 8.40
C LEU A 410 22.23 -6.71 7.18
N ILE A 411 21.87 -5.43 7.23
CA ILE A 411 21.21 -4.73 6.12
C ILE A 411 22.18 -4.54 4.94
N GLU A 412 23.43 -4.15 5.21
CA GLU A 412 24.47 -3.97 4.19
C GLU A 412 24.78 -5.30 3.49
N ASP A 413 24.97 -6.38 4.25
CA ASP A 413 25.19 -7.73 3.72
C ASP A 413 23.99 -8.21 2.88
N HIS A 414 22.76 -7.89 3.31
CA HIS A 414 21.55 -8.21 2.57
C HIS A 414 21.48 -7.50 1.21
N PHE A 415 21.82 -6.21 1.15
CA PHE A 415 21.86 -5.48 -0.10
C PHE A 415 22.98 -6.00 -1.02
N LEU A 416 24.19 -6.19 -0.49
CA LEU A 416 25.33 -6.69 -1.27
C LEU A 416 25.09 -8.09 -1.85
N GLY A 417 24.45 -8.99 -1.11
CA GLY A 417 24.14 -10.35 -1.57
C GLY A 417 22.97 -10.46 -2.56
N ARG A 418 22.28 -9.35 -2.90
CA ARG A 418 21.08 -9.34 -3.74
C ARG A 418 21.16 -8.42 -4.95
N TYR A 419 22.12 -7.50 -5.00
CA TYR A 419 22.40 -6.63 -6.16
C TYR A 419 23.62 -7.08 -6.99
N ASN A 420 24.31 -8.14 -6.55
CA ASN A 420 25.19 -8.95 -7.38
C ASN A 420 24.39 -10.16 -7.89
#